data_AF-A0A2K1KGF6-F1
#
_entry.id   AF-A0A2K1KGF6-F1
#
_cell.length_a   1.000
_cell.length_b   1.000
_cell.length_c   1.000
_cell.angle_alpha   90.00
_cell.angle_beta   90.00
_cell.angle_gamma   90.00
#
_symmetry.space_group_name_H-M   'P 1'
#
loop_
_entity.id
_entity.type
_entity.pdbx_description
1 polymer ?
#
loop_
_entity_poly.entity_id
_entity_poly.type
_entity_poly.pdbx_seq_one_letter_code
_entity_poly.pdbx_strand_id
1 'polypeptide(L)' 'MQSHGILWISKKKVLQLSRLSNLEHICVSSNNLIGALPTWNDAMSKLQDVDFSSNSFYEPCTSNQQCQDHKMQSMT' A
#
# COMPACT_ATOMS: atom_id res chain seq x y z
N MET A 1 39.38 -6.23 15.25
CA MET A 1 39.33 -5.26 14.12
C MET A 1 39.35 -6.12 12.86
N GLN A 2 38.24 -6.38 12.16
CA GLN A 2 37.26 -5.46 11.63
C GLN A 2 35.83 -5.97 11.88
N SER A 3 34.96 -5.06 12.35
CA SER A 3 33.54 -5.30 12.50
C SER A 3 32.87 -5.21 11.13
N HIS A 4 32.47 -6.34 10.54
CA HIS A 4 31.47 -6.32 9.47
C HIS A 4 30.09 -6.28 10.12
N GLY A 5 29.72 -5.08 10.58
CA GLY A 5 28.42 -4.78 11.15
C GLY A 5 27.32 -5.08 10.13
N ILE A 6 26.47 -6.04 10.49
CA ILE A 6 25.01 -6.05 10.30
C ILE A 6 24.50 -5.15 9.17
N LEU A 7 24.66 -5.60 7.92
CA LEU A 7 23.94 -5.08 6.75
C LEU A 7 22.91 -6.11 6.26
N TRP A 8 22.21 -6.79 7.18
CA TRP A 8 21.33 -7.93 6.83
C TRP A 8 19.82 -7.67 6.96
N ILE A 9 19.37 -6.47 7.38
CA ILE A 9 17.94 -6.26 7.67
C ILE A 9 17.22 -5.21 6.80
N SER A 10 17.88 -4.52 5.88
CA SER A 10 17.26 -3.32 5.27
C SER A 10 16.98 -3.37 3.77
N LYS A 11 16.76 -4.56 3.18
CA LYS A 11 16.16 -4.63 1.84
C LYS A 11 15.00 -5.60 1.80
N LYS A 12 13.95 -5.31 2.58
CA LYS A 12 12.61 -5.79 2.23
C LYS A 12 12.27 -5.19 0.87
N LYS A 13 12.47 -5.95 -0.21
CA LYS A 13 12.10 -5.55 -1.56
C LYS A 13 10.57 -5.55 -1.63
N VAL A 14 9.95 -4.45 -1.22
CA VAL A 14 8.53 -4.24 -1.43
C VAL A 14 8.30 -4.17 -2.93
N LEU A 15 7.52 -5.10 -3.46
CA LEU A 15 7.10 -5.06 -4.85
C LEU A 15 6.31 -3.78 -5.07
N GLN A 16 6.87 -2.87 -5.88
CA GLN A 16 6.18 -1.65 -6.26
C GLN A 16 5.32 -1.98 -7.49
N LEU A 17 4.00 -1.97 -7.32
CA LEU A 17 3.06 -2.25 -8.41
C LEU A 17 3.24 -1.27 -9.57
N SER A 18 3.68 -0.04 -9.30
CA SER A 18 4.04 0.97 -10.32
C SER A 18 5.14 0.55 -11.30
N ARG A 19 5.89 -0.52 -11.02
CA ARG A 19 6.89 -1.08 -11.95
C ARG A 19 6.30 -2.07 -12.95
N LEU A 20 5.06 -2.50 -12.76
CA LEU A 20 4.37 -3.45 -13.61
C LEU A 20 3.58 -2.71 -14.68
N SER A 21 4.27 -2.06 -15.62
CA SER A 21 3.66 -1.19 -16.63
C SER A 21 2.75 -1.91 -17.64
N ASN A 22 2.84 -3.24 -17.70
CA ASN A 22 1.98 -4.10 -18.52
C ASN A 22 0.88 -4.80 -17.72
N LEU A 23 0.65 -4.42 -16.46
CA LEU A 23 -0.40 -5.01 -15.64
C LEU A 23 -1.77 -4.53 -16.14
N GLU A 24 -2.63 -5.47 -16.51
CA GLU A 24 -3.98 -5.21 -17.02
C GLU A 24 -5.06 -5.58 -16.01
N HIS A 25 -4.84 -6.63 -15.20
CA HIS A 25 -5.82 -7.10 -14.22
C HIS A 25 -5.14 -7.40 -12.89
N ILE A 26 -5.74 -6.95 -11.79
CA ILE A 26 -5.31 -7.28 -10.43
C ILE A 26 -6.52 -7.61 -9.56
N CYS A 27 -6.48 -8.77 -8.91
CA CYS A 27 -7.49 -9.21 -7.96
C CYS A 27 -6.78 -9.72 -6.71
N VAL A 28 -6.98 -9.05 -5.59
CA VAL A 28 -6.48 -9.46 -4.27
C VAL A 28 -7.60 -9.45 -3.24
N SER A 29 -8.84 -9.64 -3.70
CA SER A 29 -10.01 -9.57 -2.82
C SER A 29 -10.02 -10.66 -1.75
N SER A 30 -10.74 -10.39 -0.67
CA SER A 30 -10.91 -11.33 0.46
C SER A 30 -9.60 -11.71 1.14
N ASN A 31 -8.78 -10.70 1.43
CA ASN A 31 -7.54 -10.86 2.18
C ASN A 31 -7.52 -9.90 3.38
N ASN A 32 -6.51 -10.04 4.24
CA ASN A 32 -6.29 -9.15 5.38
C ASN A 32 -5.23 -8.09 5.06
N LEU A 33 -5.20 -7.57 3.82
CA LEU A 33 -4.23 -6.55 3.43
C LEU A 33 -4.59 -5.21 4.05
N ILE A 34 -3.60 -4.57 4.68
CA ILE A 34 -3.71 -3.23 5.27
C ILE A 34 -2.79 -2.27 4.52
N GLY A 35 -3.18 -1.00 4.45
CA GLY A 35 -2.36 0.05 3.84
C GLY A 35 -3.18 1.05 3.05
N ALA A 36 -2.51 2.09 2.56
CA ALA A 36 -3.15 3.04 1.68
C ALA A 36 -3.41 2.40 0.32
N LEU A 37 -4.56 2.70 -0.28
CA LEU A 37 -4.78 2.44 -1.71
C LEU A 37 -3.67 3.15 -2.50
N PRO A 38 -3.02 2.45 -3.45
CA PRO A 38 -1.96 3.06 -4.24
C PRO A 38 -2.55 4.20 -5.07
N THR A 39 -1.85 5.34 -5.11
CA THR A 39 -2.16 6.38 -6.09
C THR A 39 -1.76 5.84 -7.46
N TRP A 40 -2.77 5.56 -8.29
CA TRP A 40 -2.54 5.19 -9.67
C TRP A 40 -1.82 6.34 -10.37
N ASN A 41 -0.61 6.08 -10.84
CA ASN A 41 0.14 7.01 -11.67
C ASN A 41 0.14 6.51 -13.11
N ASP A 42 0.57 7.36 -14.06
CA ASP A 42 0.60 7.06 -15.50
C ASP A 42 1.35 5.76 -15.86
N ALA A 43 2.19 5.27 -14.94
CA ALA A 43 2.91 4.01 -15.10
C ALA A 43 2.00 2.77 -15.14
N MET A 44 0.78 2.84 -14.61
CA MET A 44 -0.21 1.73 -14.63
C MET A 44 -1.35 1.99 -15.64
N SER A 45 -1.04 2.67 -16.75
CA SER A 45 -2.00 3.06 -17.80
C SER A 45 -2.70 1.91 -18.52
N LYS A 46 -2.22 0.68 -18.41
CA LYS A 46 -2.83 -0.52 -19.03
C LYS A 46 -3.82 -1.23 -18.12
N LEU A 47 -3.95 -0.82 -16.86
CA LEU A 47 -4.81 -1.47 -15.89
C LEU A 47 -6.28 -1.25 -16.26
N GLN A 48 -7.01 -2.35 -16.41
CA GLN A 48 -8.41 -2.39 -16.81
C GLN A 48 -9.29 -2.83 -15.64
N ASP A 49 -8.90 -3.90 -14.94
CA ASP A 49 -9.70 -4.45 -13.84
C ASP A 49 -8.92 -4.47 -12.52
N VAL A 50 -9.56 -3.95 -11.47
CA VAL A 50 -9.00 -3.89 -10.12
C VAL A 50 -10.05 -4.36 -9.13
N ASP A 51 -9.73 -5.41 -8.39
CA ASP A 51 -10.54 -5.87 -7.26
C ASP A 51 -9.69 -5.95 -5.98
N PHE A 52 -9.92 -4.97 -5.10
CA PHE A 52 -9.33 -4.87 -3.76
C PHE A 52 -10.36 -5.07 -2.65
N SER A 53 -11.56 -5.56 -2.99
CA SER A 53 -12.66 -5.72 -2.04
C SER A 53 -12.32 -6.68 -0.89
N SER A 54 -13.07 -6.58 0.21
CA SER A 54 -12.87 -7.45 1.38
C SER A 54 -11.42 -7.47 1.87
N ASN A 55 -10.84 -6.27 2.02
CA ASN A 55 -9.53 -5.98 2.64
C ASN A 55 -9.66 -4.79 3.60
N SER A 56 -8.57 -4.41 4.24
CA SER A 56 -8.49 -3.28 5.17
C SER A 56 -7.66 -2.11 4.60
N PHE A 57 -7.82 -1.84 3.31
CA PHE A 57 -7.20 -0.67 2.67
C PHE A 57 -7.90 0.63 3.07
N TYR A 58 -7.16 1.71 3.17
CA TYR A 58 -7.67 3.05 3.45
C TYR A 58 -7.28 4.03 2.33
N GLU A 59 -8.04 5.11 2.18
CA GLU A 59 -7.63 6.16 1.25
C GLU A 59 -6.37 6.86 1.78
N PRO A 60 -5.34 7.09 0.95
CA PRO A 60 -4.22 7.91 1.38
C PRO A 60 -4.73 9.29 1.81
N CYS A 61 -4.28 9.81 2.95
CA CYS A 61 -4.61 11.16 3.40
C CYS A 61 -4.05 12.17 2.37
N THR A 62 -4.88 12.62 1.43
CA THR A 62 -4.52 13.53 0.33
C THR A 62 -4.78 15.00 0.65
N SER A 63 -5.40 15.29 1.79
CA SER A 63 -5.55 16.65 2.31
C SER A 63 -4.91 16.76 3.68
N ASN A 64 -4.21 17.87 3.94
CA ASN A 64 -3.69 18.23 5.26
C ASN A 64 -4.80 18.46 6.32
N GLN A 65 -6.06 18.09 6.04
CA GLN A 65 -7.21 18.25 6.93
C GLN A 65 -8.05 16.97 7.10
N GLN A 66 -7.68 15.81 6.54
CA GLN A 66 -8.44 14.55 6.68
C GLN A 66 -7.70 13.41 7.39
N CYS A 67 -6.66 13.74 8.13
CA CYS A 67 -6.06 12.84 9.13
C CYS A 67 -6.34 13.35 10.56
N GLN A 68 -7.53 13.93 10.79
CA GLN A 68 -8.09 14.15 12.13
C GLN A 68 -9.40 13.37 12.26
N ASP A 69 -9.32 12.12 12.72
CA ASP A 69 -10.06 11.62 13.88
C ASP A 69 -9.93 10.10 13.98
N HIS A 70 -8.91 9.68 14.73
CA HIS A 70 -8.96 8.49 15.56
C HIS A 70 -8.48 8.87 16.97
N LYS A 71 -9.04 9.95 17.52
CA LYS A 71 -9.07 10.09 18.98
C LYS A 71 -10.30 9.33 19.47
N MET A 72 -10.04 8.16 20.04
CA MET A 72 -10.73 7.68 21.25
C MET A 72 -12.26 7.76 21.22
N GLN A 73 -12.94 6.89 20.46
CA GLN A 73 -14.35 6.58 20.72
C GLN A 73 -14.57 5.06 20.70
N SER A 74 -13.99 4.39 21.70
CA SER A 74 -14.53 3.14 22.22
C SER A 74 -14.16 3.03 23.70
N MET A 75 -14.69 3.96 24.49
CA MET A 75 -15.05 3.70 25.88
C MET A 75 -16.44 4.32 26.09
N THR A 76 -17.44 3.53 25.76
CA THR A 76 -18.71 3.51 26.47
C THR A 76 -19.09 2.05 26.62
#